data_AF-A0A3E0VIQ8-F1
#
_entry.id   AF-A0A3E0VIQ8-F1
#
_cell.length_a   1.000
_cell.length_b   1.000
_cell.length_c   1.000
_cell.angle_alpha   90.00
_cell.angle_beta   90.00
_cell.angle_gamma   90.00
#
_symmetry.space_group_name_H-M   'P 1'
#
loop_
_entity.id
_entity.type
_entity.pdbx_description
1 polymer ?
#
loop_
_entity_poly.entity_id
_entity_poly.type
_entity_poly.pdbx_seq_one_letter_code
_entity_poly.pdbx_strand_id
1 'polypeptide(L)'
;MSALLRALVALGTAALLVSGAPVATASPAPDAQPTLEQQNAAHDHVMGATLAAEEPQSPSLAPQSATEAREAAAPGTHVLGMDVSGWQPDVDWNTAWANGARFVYIKTTESNNYASSHFSRQWSGATDVGMVRGAYHFANPFESTGAVQANWFVDHGGRWSPDGRTLPPMLDIEYDPYTGEDHTNSCYGLSQAVMVAWIREFSNTVLARTGVLPTIYSTTNWWRLCTGNNSSFGANPLFIARWPESISDGAGTLPAGWSDYSIWQYASAGTFPGDQDLFNGDYSKLHLFASNGQTPAGGPSLDAKYISALYQDYLGRLPSDSDINFWEGHLATGSPRSIISSNFVNSDEYRLKRIDAAYRDILGRTAEEGGRQNWLYAMQHGGITTDDIETTLYSSQEYYLQHGNSDTSYATALYNTLLSRAGSSADYAFWAALVAQHGRAWVIDQFWNSTETISKRVAAMYDRYLGRQPDAGGLKTWVALDLRLGDSGVRGGLTSSEEYFGRAQSR
;
A
#
# COMPACT_ATOMS: atom_id res chain seq x y z
N MET A 1 -33.34 82.99 -46.97
CA MET A 1 -34.51 82.08 -46.86
C MET A 1 -34.06 80.82 -46.18
N SER A 2 -34.81 80.44 -45.16
CA SER A 2 -34.59 79.41 -44.15
C SER A 2 -34.20 78.04 -44.71
N ALA A 3 -33.40 77.28 -43.95
CA ALA A 3 -33.89 76.08 -43.27
C ALA A 3 -32.75 75.38 -42.50
N LEU A 4 -32.86 75.38 -41.16
CA LEU A 4 -32.59 74.17 -40.40
C LEU A 4 -33.67 73.15 -40.78
N LEU A 5 -33.35 71.86 -40.91
CA LEU A 5 -34.16 70.80 -40.27
C LEU A 5 -33.50 69.41 -40.41
N ARG A 6 -33.35 68.78 -39.24
CA ARG A 6 -33.81 67.44 -38.84
C ARG A 6 -33.61 66.23 -39.77
N ALA A 7 -33.08 65.21 -39.11
CA ALA A 7 -33.07 63.80 -39.43
C ALA A 7 -34.43 63.19 -39.77
N LEU A 8 -34.39 62.10 -40.54
CA LEU A 8 -35.30 60.96 -40.39
C LEU A 8 -34.61 59.66 -40.81
N VAL A 9 -35.05 58.62 -40.10
CA VAL A 9 -34.52 57.27 -39.92
C VAL A 9 -34.79 56.37 -41.12
N ALA A 10 -33.87 55.43 -41.39
CA ALA A 10 -34.18 54.17 -42.06
C ALA A 10 -33.57 53.01 -41.27
N LEU A 11 -34.42 52.07 -40.87
CA LEU A 11 -34.10 50.81 -40.21
C LEU A 11 -33.39 49.87 -41.19
N GLY A 12 -32.21 49.37 -40.81
CA GLY A 12 -31.52 48.26 -41.47
C GLY A 12 -31.29 47.13 -40.46
N THR A 13 -31.87 45.97 -40.73
CA THR A 13 -31.69 44.72 -39.97
C THR A 13 -30.27 44.19 -40.12
N ALA A 14 -29.51 44.14 -39.02
CA ALA A 14 -28.20 43.50 -38.97
C ALA A 14 -28.35 42.02 -38.55
N ALA A 15 -28.01 41.12 -39.46
CA ALA A 15 -27.80 39.71 -39.14
C ALA A 15 -26.45 39.56 -38.40
N LEU A 16 -26.48 39.04 -37.18
CA LEU A 16 -25.27 38.67 -36.45
C LEU A 16 -24.67 37.39 -37.06
N LEU A 17 -23.49 37.52 -37.65
CA LEU A 17 -22.58 36.41 -37.91
C LEU A 17 -21.95 35.99 -36.58
N VAL A 18 -22.40 34.87 -36.02
CA VAL A 18 -21.72 34.20 -34.91
C VAL A 18 -20.56 33.40 -35.51
N SER A 19 -19.33 33.88 -35.31
CA SER A 19 -18.12 33.11 -35.58
C SER A 19 -18.01 31.97 -34.57
N GLY A 20 -18.27 30.74 -35.01
CA GLY A 20 -18.01 29.55 -34.21
C GLY A 20 -16.51 29.39 -33.99
N ALA A 21 -16.07 29.49 -32.73
CA ALA A 21 -14.75 29.04 -32.33
C ALA A 21 -14.63 27.53 -32.61
N PRO A 22 -13.46 27.01 -33.01
CA PRO A 22 -13.27 25.57 -33.14
C PRO A 22 -13.52 24.95 -31.77
N VAL A 23 -14.45 24.00 -31.71
CA VAL A 23 -14.63 23.17 -30.52
C VAL A 23 -13.32 22.41 -30.34
N ALA A 24 -12.54 22.80 -29.34
CA ALA A 24 -11.44 21.98 -28.87
C ALA A 24 -12.05 20.65 -28.42
N THR A 25 -11.76 19.58 -29.16
CA THR A 25 -12.00 18.23 -28.69
C THR A 25 -11.24 18.06 -27.39
N ALA A 26 -11.96 17.87 -26.28
CA ALA A 26 -11.36 17.57 -25.00
C ALA A 26 -10.40 16.38 -25.17
N SER A 27 -9.17 16.51 -24.69
CA SER A 27 -8.30 15.35 -24.50
C SER A 27 -9.04 14.33 -23.62
N PRO A 28 -9.00 13.03 -23.93
CA PRO A 28 -9.61 12.02 -23.08
C PRO A 28 -9.02 12.12 -21.66
N ALA A 29 -9.84 11.82 -20.66
CA ALA A 29 -9.36 11.65 -19.28
C ALA A 29 -8.19 10.64 -19.28
N PRO A 30 -7.16 10.83 -18.45
CA PRO A 30 -5.93 10.03 -18.50
C PRO A 30 -6.11 8.51 -18.30
N ASP A 31 -7.31 8.04 -17.94
CA ASP A 31 -7.60 6.64 -17.60
C ASP A 31 -8.84 6.05 -18.31
N ALA A 32 -9.30 6.62 -19.44
CA ALA A 32 -10.36 5.97 -20.21
C ALA A 32 -9.81 4.72 -20.92
N GLN A 33 -10.34 3.54 -20.56
CA GLN A 33 -10.00 2.27 -21.23
C GLN A 33 -10.22 2.39 -22.75
N PRO A 34 -9.33 1.84 -23.59
CA PRO A 34 -9.46 1.84 -25.05
C PRO A 34 -10.72 1.11 -25.50
N THR A 35 -11.26 1.46 -26.67
CA THR A 35 -12.37 0.70 -27.25
C THR A 35 -11.93 -0.72 -27.64
N LEU A 36 -12.86 -1.68 -27.65
CA LEU A 36 -12.55 -3.05 -28.06
C LEU A 36 -11.93 -3.09 -29.48
N GLU A 37 -12.41 -2.25 -30.40
CA GLU A 37 -11.82 -2.12 -31.74
C GLU A 37 -10.34 -1.70 -31.71
N GLN A 38 -9.95 -0.78 -30.80
CA GLN A 38 -8.55 -0.38 -30.64
C GLN A 38 -7.70 -1.52 -30.05
N GLN A 39 -8.28 -2.29 -29.13
CA GLN A 39 -7.62 -3.43 -28.50
C GLN A 39 -7.39 -4.57 -29.50
N ASN A 40 -8.41 -4.93 -30.29
CA ASN A 40 -8.32 -5.89 -31.39
C ASN A 40 -7.20 -5.52 -32.37
N ALA A 41 -7.20 -4.27 -32.83
CA ALA A 41 -6.21 -3.79 -33.80
C ALA A 41 -4.77 -3.81 -33.26
N ALA A 42 -4.60 -3.69 -31.94
CA ALA A 42 -3.29 -3.73 -31.28
C ALA A 42 -2.87 -5.14 -30.84
N HIS A 43 -3.79 -6.11 -30.86
CA HIS A 43 -3.65 -7.38 -30.12
C HIS A 43 -3.23 -7.16 -28.66
N ASP A 44 -3.81 -6.13 -28.04
CA ASP A 44 -3.49 -5.73 -26.68
C ASP A 44 -4.75 -5.55 -25.82
N HIS A 45 -5.52 -6.61 -25.60
CA HIS A 45 -6.68 -6.60 -24.71
C HIS A 45 -6.34 -6.36 -23.24
N VAL A 46 -7.09 -5.49 -22.58
CA VAL A 46 -7.04 -5.38 -21.11
C VAL A 46 -7.72 -6.58 -20.47
N MET A 47 -7.43 -6.84 -19.20
CA MET A 47 -8.14 -7.87 -18.45
C MET A 47 -9.60 -7.42 -18.30
N GLY A 48 -10.58 -8.27 -18.63
CA GLY A 48 -11.98 -7.84 -18.61
C GLY A 48 -12.42 -7.03 -19.84
N ALA A 49 -11.63 -7.00 -20.93
CA ALA A 49 -11.89 -6.19 -22.12
C ALA A 49 -13.29 -6.38 -22.72
N THR A 50 -13.83 -7.59 -22.59
CA THR A 50 -15.10 -7.98 -23.20
C THR A 50 -16.31 -7.92 -22.26
N LEU A 51 -16.07 -7.80 -20.94
CA LEU A 51 -17.12 -7.89 -19.92
C LEU A 51 -18.22 -6.85 -20.09
N ALA A 52 -17.85 -5.60 -20.39
CA ALA A 52 -18.83 -4.52 -20.55
C ALA A 52 -19.82 -4.78 -21.71
N ALA A 53 -19.38 -5.50 -22.75
CA ALA A 53 -20.20 -5.82 -23.91
C ALA A 53 -21.04 -7.10 -23.71
N GLU A 54 -20.44 -8.14 -23.14
CA GLU A 54 -21.04 -9.48 -23.03
C GLU A 54 -21.87 -9.66 -21.77
N GLU A 55 -21.52 -8.95 -20.69
CA GLU A 55 -22.19 -8.98 -19.41
C GLU A 55 -22.50 -7.56 -18.93
N PRO A 56 -23.34 -6.79 -19.64
CA PRO A 56 -23.65 -5.41 -19.26
C PRO A 56 -24.23 -5.37 -17.85
N GLN A 57 -23.36 -5.07 -16.90
CA GLN A 57 -23.73 -4.78 -15.52
C GLN A 57 -24.38 -3.39 -15.50
N SER A 58 -25.11 -3.06 -14.42
CA SER A 58 -25.48 -1.67 -14.16
C SER A 58 -24.28 -0.75 -14.40
N PRO A 59 -24.46 0.47 -14.93
CA PRO A 59 -23.35 1.36 -15.26
C PRO A 59 -22.62 1.76 -13.99
N SER A 60 -21.69 0.94 -13.53
CA SER A 60 -20.74 1.30 -12.50
C SER A 60 -19.70 2.14 -13.20
N LEU A 61 -19.58 3.40 -12.77
CA LEU A 61 -18.34 4.02 -12.32
C LEU A 61 -18.73 5.36 -11.69
N ALA A 62 -19.23 5.30 -10.44
CA ALA A 62 -19.27 6.47 -9.57
C ALA A 62 -18.03 6.44 -8.64
N PRO A 63 -17.44 7.60 -8.28
CA PRO A 63 -16.32 7.72 -7.33
C PRO A 63 -16.53 7.08 -5.95
N GLN A 64 -17.74 6.60 -5.65
CA GLN A 64 -18.10 5.95 -4.38
C GLN A 64 -17.38 4.61 -4.18
N SER A 65 -17.05 3.88 -5.25
CA SER A 65 -16.40 2.55 -5.18
C SER A 65 -15.00 2.59 -4.54
N ALA A 66 -14.26 3.69 -4.69
CA ALA A 66 -12.93 3.87 -4.11
C ALA A 66 -12.95 3.96 -2.57
N THR A 67 -13.92 4.69 -2.01
CA THR A 67 -14.11 4.81 -0.56
C THR A 67 -14.65 3.51 0.00
N GLU A 68 -15.64 2.91 -0.65
CA GLU A 68 -16.19 1.60 -0.28
C GLU A 68 -15.12 0.50 -0.32
N ALA A 69 -14.20 0.52 -1.29
CA ALA A 69 -13.11 -0.46 -1.37
C ALA A 69 -12.13 -0.32 -0.21
N ARG A 70 -11.83 0.92 0.20
CA ARG A 70 -10.98 1.19 1.38
C ARG A 70 -11.68 0.81 2.69
N GLU A 71 -13.00 0.94 2.77
CA GLU A 71 -13.79 0.50 3.92
C GLU A 71 -13.97 -1.02 3.96
N ALA A 72 -14.16 -1.68 2.80
CA ALA A 72 -14.23 -3.13 2.65
C ALA A 72 -12.88 -3.81 2.89
N ALA A 73 -11.79 -3.15 2.49
CA ALA A 73 -10.42 -3.46 2.89
C ALA A 73 -10.10 -2.96 4.31
N ALA A 74 -11.05 -3.14 5.24
CA ALA A 74 -10.83 -2.91 6.66
C ALA A 74 -9.50 -3.54 7.10
N PRO A 75 -8.74 -2.91 8.03
CA PRO A 75 -7.38 -3.32 8.32
C PRO A 75 -7.25 -4.83 8.58
N GLY A 76 -6.57 -5.54 7.67
CA GLY A 76 -6.24 -6.96 7.81
C GLY A 76 -7.23 -7.97 7.21
N THR A 77 -8.23 -7.57 6.42
CA THR A 77 -9.13 -8.54 5.74
C THR A 77 -8.83 -8.71 4.25
N HIS A 78 -8.51 -7.62 3.55
CA HIS A 78 -8.20 -7.61 2.12
C HIS A 78 -6.99 -6.71 1.84
N VAL A 79 -6.31 -6.98 0.72
CA VAL A 79 -5.26 -6.11 0.20
C VAL A 79 -5.75 -5.49 -1.11
N LEU A 80 -5.53 -4.18 -1.27
CA LEU A 80 -5.85 -3.46 -2.50
C LEU A 80 -4.77 -3.70 -3.56
N GLY A 81 -5.20 -3.91 -4.80
CA GLY A 81 -4.34 -4.03 -5.97
C GLY A 81 -5.00 -3.49 -7.23
N MET A 82 -4.33 -3.73 -8.34
CA MET A 82 -4.77 -3.33 -9.66
C MET A 82 -4.21 -4.29 -10.71
N ASP A 83 -4.70 -4.20 -11.93
CA ASP A 83 -4.04 -4.79 -13.07
C ASP A 83 -3.92 -3.79 -14.23
N VAL A 84 -2.82 -3.92 -14.98
CA VAL A 84 -2.43 -2.96 -16.01
C VAL A 84 -1.95 -3.66 -17.27
N SER A 85 -2.05 -2.94 -18.39
CA SER A 85 -1.65 -3.41 -19.73
C SER A 85 -0.81 -2.34 -20.46
N GLY A 86 -0.58 -2.51 -21.77
CA GLY A 86 0.05 -1.46 -22.59
C GLY A 86 -0.74 -0.15 -22.64
N TRP A 87 -2.01 -0.16 -22.23
CA TRP A 87 -2.87 1.02 -22.17
C TRP A 87 -2.65 1.92 -20.95
N GLN A 88 -1.83 1.48 -19.98
CA GLN A 88 -1.31 2.32 -18.91
C GLN A 88 0.22 2.47 -19.07
N PRO A 89 0.69 3.21 -20.09
CA PRO A 89 2.11 3.20 -20.47
C PRO A 89 3.03 3.84 -19.42
N ASP A 90 2.52 4.81 -18.65
CA ASP A 90 3.25 5.60 -17.67
C ASP A 90 2.56 5.58 -16.30
N VAL A 91 2.52 4.40 -15.67
CA VAL A 91 1.95 4.20 -14.33
C VAL A 91 2.74 5.01 -13.28
N ASP A 92 2.07 5.88 -12.53
CA ASP A 92 2.63 6.50 -11.33
C ASP A 92 2.55 5.52 -10.13
N TRP A 93 3.57 4.67 -10.04
CA TRP A 93 3.69 3.65 -9.00
C TRP A 93 3.74 4.22 -7.58
N ASN A 94 4.36 5.40 -7.39
CA ASN A 94 4.44 6.02 -6.07
C ASN A 94 3.07 6.50 -5.61
N THR A 95 2.30 7.12 -6.50
CA THR A 95 0.93 7.54 -6.21
C THR A 95 0.02 6.33 -5.96
N ALA A 96 0.11 5.26 -6.76
CA ALA A 96 -0.65 4.03 -6.53
C ALA A 96 -0.32 3.40 -5.16
N TRP A 97 0.96 3.32 -4.81
CA TRP A 97 1.42 2.83 -3.50
C TRP A 97 0.92 3.70 -2.33
N ALA A 98 1.03 5.03 -2.46
CA ALA A 98 0.56 6.00 -1.47
C ALA A 98 -0.96 5.92 -1.29
N ASN A 99 -1.69 5.58 -2.35
CA ASN A 99 -3.14 5.35 -2.33
C ASN A 99 -3.55 3.96 -1.80
N GLY A 100 -2.59 3.11 -1.44
CA GLY A 100 -2.84 1.85 -0.74
C GLY A 100 -2.68 0.59 -1.58
N ALA A 101 -2.39 0.68 -2.88
CA ALA A 101 -2.13 -0.52 -3.69
C ALA A 101 -0.86 -1.23 -3.20
N ARG A 102 -0.92 -2.56 -3.15
CA ARG A 102 0.17 -3.42 -2.67
C ARG A 102 0.48 -4.60 -3.57
N PHE A 103 -0.39 -4.89 -4.54
CA PHE A 103 -0.08 -5.81 -5.62
C PHE A 103 -0.53 -5.31 -6.98
N VAL A 104 0.05 -5.89 -8.03
CA VAL A 104 -0.34 -5.65 -9.41
C VAL A 104 -0.22 -6.90 -10.27
N TYR A 105 -1.17 -7.14 -11.18
CA TYR A 105 -0.95 -8.01 -12.33
C TYR A 105 -0.64 -7.18 -13.58
N ILE A 106 0.35 -7.60 -14.37
CA ILE A 106 0.83 -6.84 -15.52
C ILE A 106 0.71 -7.70 -16.76
N LYS A 107 0.05 -7.16 -17.79
CA LYS A 107 -0.08 -7.85 -19.06
C LYS A 107 1.28 -8.12 -19.66
N THR A 108 1.51 -9.37 -20.02
CA THR A 108 2.80 -9.80 -20.55
C THR A 108 2.66 -10.27 -21.99
N THR A 109 1.66 -11.10 -22.27
CA THR A 109 1.47 -11.72 -23.60
C THR A 109 0.01 -11.88 -23.94
N GLU A 110 -0.26 -12.04 -25.22
CA GLU A 110 -1.57 -12.42 -25.75
C GLU A 110 -1.38 -13.40 -26.90
N SER A 111 -2.22 -14.43 -26.98
CA SER A 111 -2.11 -15.51 -27.96
C SER A 111 -0.68 -16.11 -28.01
N ASN A 112 -0.13 -16.35 -29.19
CA ASN A 112 1.22 -16.92 -29.36
C ASN A 112 2.18 -15.98 -30.11
N ASN A 113 1.81 -14.71 -30.26
CA ASN A 113 2.52 -13.77 -31.13
C ASN A 113 2.63 -12.34 -30.56
N TYR A 114 1.88 -11.98 -29.51
CA TYR A 114 1.99 -10.68 -28.85
C TYR A 114 2.77 -10.78 -27.54
N ALA A 115 3.70 -9.85 -27.34
CA ALA A 115 4.36 -9.60 -26.07
C ALA A 115 4.39 -8.09 -25.81
N SER A 116 3.90 -7.67 -24.64
CA SER A 116 3.77 -6.25 -24.29
C SER A 116 5.14 -5.58 -24.22
N SER A 117 5.32 -4.52 -25.01
CA SER A 117 6.54 -3.70 -24.95
C SER A 117 6.65 -2.89 -23.65
N HIS A 118 5.57 -2.76 -22.89
CA HIS A 118 5.51 -2.02 -21.62
C HIS A 118 5.85 -2.89 -20.40
N PHE A 119 5.73 -4.23 -20.52
CA PHE A 119 5.87 -5.16 -19.40
C PHE A 119 7.14 -4.92 -18.58
N SER A 120 8.31 -4.80 -19.23
CA SER A 120 9.58 -4.66 -18.50
C SER A 120 9.64 -3.39 -17.65
N ARG A 121 9.09 -2.26 -18.14
CA ARG A 121 9.09 -0.99 -17.40
C ARG A 121 8.06 -1.02 -16.27
N GLN A 122 6.89 -1.59 -16.52
CA GLN A 122 5.85 -1.73 -15.52
C GLN A 122 6.31 -2.67 -14.39
N TRP A 123 6.94 -3.78 -14.74
CA TRP A 123 7.50 -4.73 -13.79
C TRP A 123 8.56 -4.10 -12.89
N SER A 124 9.50 -3.33 -13.46
CA SER A 124 10.52 -2.63 -12.68
C SER A 124 9.90 -1.55 -11.80
N GLY A 125 9.00 -0.73 -12.33
CA GLY A 125 8.36 0.35 -11.57
C GLY A 125 7.54 -0.17 -10.37
N ALA A 126 6.78 -1.26 -10.57
CA ALA A 126 6.08 -1.95 -9.49
C ALA A 126 7.04 -2.51 -8.43
N THR A 127 8.14 -3.11 -8.88
CA THR A 127 9.18 -3.67 -8.01
C THR A 127 9.86 -2.59 -7.17
N ASP A 128 10.16 -1.42 -7.76
CA ASP A 128 10.88 -0.32 -7.10
C ASP A 128 10.10 0.30 -5.94
N VAL A 129 8.76 0.34 -6.03
CA VAL A 129 7.89 0.79 -4.93
C VAL A 129 7.53 -0.33 -3.95
N GLY A 130 7.93 -1.58 -4.22
CA GLY A 130 7.75 -2.71 -3.33
C GLY A 130 6.44 -3.50 -3.50
N MET A 131 5.72 -3.34 -4.62
CA MET A 131 4.51 -4.12 -4.88
C MET A 131 4.82 -5.61 -5.10
N VAL A 132 3.90 -6.47 -4.64
CA VAL A 132 3.84 -7.87 -5.07
C VAL A 132 3.30 -7.88 -6.51
N ARG A 133 4.01 -8.49 -7.45
CA ARG A 133 3.72 -8.32 -8.88
C ARG A 133 3.60 -9.66 -9.58
N GLY A 134 2.61 -9.76 -10.46
CA GLY A 134 2.31 -10.92 -11.28
C GLY A 134 2.32 -10.57 -12.76
N ALA A 135 2.51 -11.60 -13.58
CA ALA A 135 2.41 -11.51 -15.03
C ALA A 135 1.11 -12.19 -15.45
N TYR A 136 0.42 -11.68 -16.47
CA TYR A 136 -0.72 -12.37 -17.07
C TYR A 136 -0.65 -12.53 -18.59
N HIS A 137 -1.40 -13.52 -19.05
CA HIS A 137 -1.52 -13.94 -20.44
C HIS A 137 -2.98 -13.92 -20.87
N PHE A 138 -3.31 -13.09 -21.86
CA PHE A 138 -4.64 -13.09 -22.49
C PHE A 138 -4.73 -14.24 -23.49
N ALA A 139 -5.62 -15.20 -23.23
CA ALA A 139 -5.75 -16.42 -24.00
C ALA A 139 -6.40 -16.18 -25.36
N ASN A 140 -5.95 -16.94 -26.37
CA ASN A 140 -6.73 -17.12 -27.59
C ASN A 140 -6.80 -18.61 -27.95
N PRO A 141 -7.72 -19.38 -27.36
CA PRO A 141 -7.83 -20.82 -27.60
C PRO A 141 -8.11 -21.24 -29.05
N PHE A 142 -8.59 -20.33 -29.90
CA PHE A 142 -8.80 -20.58 -31.32
C PHE A 142 -7.47 -20.74 -32.08
N GLU A 143 -6.48 -19.92 -31.76
CA GLU A 143 -5.24 -19.80 -32.54
C GLU A 143 -4.21 -20.92 -32.31
N SER A 144 -4.12 -21.47 -31.10
CA SER A 144 -3.12 -22.49 -30.78
C SER A 144 -3.46 -23.27 -29.51
N THR A 145 -2.72 -24.35 -29.22
CA THR A 145 -2.96 -25.18 -28.04
C THR A 145 -2.54 -24.49 -26.74
N GLY A 146 -3.06 -24.96 -25.60
CA GLY A 146 -2.75 -24.38 -24.30
C GLY A 146 -1.25 -24.46 -23.97
N ALA A 147 -0.59 -25.54 -24.40
CA ALA A 147 0.87 -25.68 -24.23
C ALA A 147 1.66 -24.64 -25.03
N VAL A 148 1.23 -24.29 -26.24
CA VAL A 148 1.93 -23.28 -27.08
C VAL A 148 1.88 -21.92 -26.39
N GLN A 149 0.70 -21.50 -25.95
CA GLN A 149 0.53 -20.21 -25.27
C GLN A 149 1.17 -20.17 -23.89
N ALA A 150 1.11 -21.27 -23.12
CA ALA A 150 1.82 -21.35 -21.84
C ALA A 150 3.34 -21.22 -22.00
N ASN A 151 3.92 -21.84 -23.04
CA ASN A 151 5.35 -21.69 -23.33
C ASN A 151 5.69 -20.25 -23.74
N TRP A 152 4.91 -19.68 -24.65
CA TRP A 152 5.06 -18.28 -25.07
C TRP A 152 5.02 -17.32 -23.88
N PHE A 153 4.01 -17.47 -23.02
CA PHE A 153 3.84 -16.67 -21.82
C PHE A 153 5.04 -16.77 -20.88
N VAL A 154 5.45 -17.99 -20.52
CA VAL A 154 6.56 -18.20 -19.58
C VAL A 154 7.87 -17.68 -20.17
N ASP A 155 8.09 -17.77 -21.48
CA ASP A 155 9.31 -17.27 -22.13
C ASP A 155 9.38 -15.73 -22.23
N HIS A 156 8.23 -15.03 -22.12
CA HIS A 156 8.14 -13.58 -22.30
C HIS A 156 7.81 -12.80 -21.02
N GLY A 157 7.80 -13.44 -19.85
CA GLY A 157 7.65 -12.75 -18.56
C GLY A 157 6.85 -13.52 -17.51
N GLY A 158 6.14 -14.58 -17.91
CA GLY A 158 5.38 -15.47 -17.02
C GLY A 158 6.24 -16.43 -16.18
N ARG A 159 7.53 -16.15 -15.97
CA ARG A 159 8.38 -16.95 -15.07
C ARG A 159 8.03 -16.63 -13.63
N TRP A 160 8.16 -17.63 -12.76
CA TRP A 160 7.86 -17.47 -11.34
C TRP A 160 8.95 -18.11 -10.48
N SER A 161 9.12 -17.55 -9.29
CA SER A 161 9.92 -18.10 -8.21
C SER A 161 9.21 -17.83 -6.87
N PRO A 162 9.35 -18.69 -5.86
CA PRO A 162 8.73 -18.54 -4.54
C PRO A 162 9.44 -17.47 -3.68
N ASP A 163 9.67 -16.28 -4.22
CA ASP A 163 10.36 -15.17 -3.55
C ASP A 163 9.43 -14.36 -2.62
N GLY A 164 8.15 -14.75 -2.54
CA GLY A 164 7.11 -14.05 -1.80
C GLY A 164 6.74 -12.70 -2.42
N ARG A 165 7.26 -12.35 -3.60
CA ARG A 165 7.00 -11.07 -4.29
C ARG A 165 6.43 -11.26 -5.69
N THR A 166 6.55 -12.46 -6.24
CA THR A 166 6.06 -12.86 -7.55
C THR A 166 4.75 -13.59 -7.42
N LEU A 167 3.64 -12.99 -7.87
CA LEU A 167 2.36 -13.70 -7.91
C LEU A 167 2.47 -14.88 -8.90
N PRO A 168 1.74 -15.99 -8.67
CA PRO A 168 1.64 -17.06 -9.64
C PRO A 168 1.34 -16.52 -11.05
N PRO A 169 1.89 -17.10 -12.13
CA PRO A 169 1.54 -16.69 -13.48
C PRO A 169 0.02 -16.78 -13.68
N MET A 170 -0.61 -15.85 -14.39
CA MET A 170 -2.06 -15.85 -14.55
C MET A 170 -2.49 -16.10 -15.99
N LEU A 171 -3.47 -16.99 -16.14
CA LEU A 171 -4.25 -17.18 -17.36
C LEU A 171 -5.47 -16.27 -17.30
N ASP A 172 -5.54 -15.30 -18.19
CA ASP A 172 -6.76 -14.56 -18.50
C ASP A 172 -7.51 -15.31 -19.60
N ILE A 173 -8.66 -15.88 -19.25
CA ILE A 173 -9.52 -16.64 -20.16
C ILE A 173 -10.96 -16.15 -20.04
N GLU A 174 -11.36 -15.35 -21.01
CA GLU A 174 -12.64 -14.65 -21.04
C GLU A 174 -13.29 -14.68 -22.42
N TYR A 175 -14.36 -13.89 -22.63
CA TYR A 175 -15.10 -13.88 -23.90
C TYR A 175 -14.18 -13.53 -25.06
N ASP A 176 -14.44 -14.16 -26.20
CA ASP A 176 -13.65 -13.92 -27.40
C ASP A 176 -13.88 -12.51 -27.96
N PRO A 177 -12.86 -11.63 -28.00
CA PRO A 177 -12.99 -10.29 -28.58
C PRO A 177 -12.93 -10.30 -30.12
N TYR A 178 -12.56 -11.42 -30.73
CA TYR A 178 -12.26 -11.53 -32.16
C TYR A 178 -13.40 -12.08 -33.02
N THR A 179 -14.59 -12.30 -32.46
CA THR A 179 -15.74 -12.92 -33.17
C THR A 179 -16.10 -12.28 -34.52
N GLY A 180 -15.82 -10.98 -34.69
CA GLY A 180 -16.01 -10.26 -35.96
C GLY A 180 -14.94 -10.54 -37.03
N GLU A 181 -13.74 -10.93 -36.62
CA GLU A 181 -12.57 -11.15 -37.47
C GLU A 181 -12.35 -12.63 -37.81
N ASP A 182 -12.48 -13.51 -36.82
CA ASP A 182 -12.23 -14.95 -36.95
C ASP A 182 -13.50 -15.78 -37.24
N HIS A 183 -14.67 -15.14 -37.18
CA HIS A 183 -16.00 -15.74 -37.36
C HIS A 183 -16.31 -16.87 -36.37
N THR A 184 -15.81 -16.77 -35.14
CA THR A 184 -16.09 -17.72 -34.06
C THR A 184 -17.31 -17.27 -33.22
N ASN A 185 -17.30 -17.54 -31.92
CA ASN A 185 -18.33 -17.20 -30.95
C ASN A 185 -17.68 -16.82 -29.61
N SER A 186 -18.46 -16.43 -28.61
CA SER A 186 -17.98 -16.08 -27.26
C SER A 186 -17.03 -17.11 -26.59
N CYS A 187 -16.97 -18.34 -27.10
CA CYS A 187 -16.11 -19.43 -26.63
C CYS A 187 -15.05 -19.85 -27.66
N TYR A 188 -14.59 -18.94 -28.53
CA TYR A 188 -13.52 -19.20 -29.51
C TYR A 188 -13.86 -20.30 -30.53
N GLY A 189 -15.16 -20.55 -30.75
CA GLY A 189 -15.63 -21.62 -31.64
C GLY A 189 -15.44 -23.03 -31.06
N LEU A 190 -15.00 -23.15 -29.80
CA LEU A 190 -14.70 -24.43 -29.17
C LEU A 190 -15.92 -25.03 -28.44
N SER A 191 -15.99 -26.36 -28.43
CA SER A 191 -16.90 -27.07 -27.54
C SER A 191 -16.38 -27.06 -26.10
N GLN A 192 -17.26 -27.19 -25.11
CA GLN A 192 -16.90 -27.16 -23.69
C GLN A 192 -15.80 -28.16 -23.32
N ALA A 193 -15.83 -29.39 -23.85
CA ALA A 193 -14.81 -30.39 -23.55
C ALA A 193 -13.44 -30.02 -24.14
N VAL A 194 -13.41 -29.36 -25.30
CA VAL A 194 -12.17 -28.89 -25.93
C VAL A 194 -11.61 -27.69 -25.16
N MET A 195 -12.47 -26.75 -24.75
CA MET A 195 -12.07 -25.62 -23.90
C MET A 195 -11.47 -26.10 -22.56
N VAL A 196 -12.13 -27.05 -21.89
CA VAL A 196 -11.62 -27.66 -20.65
C VAL A 196 -10.28 -28.36 -20.87
N ALA A 197 -10.10 -29.05 -22.01
CA ALA A 197 -8.81 -29.68 -22.34
C ALA A 197 -7.72 -28.62 -22.56
N TRP A 198 -8.04 -27.53 -23.24
CA TRP A 198 -7.13 -26.42 -23.51
C TRP A 198 -6.64 -25.74 -22.22
N ILE A 199 -7.56 -25.36 -21.32
CA ILE A 199 -7.23 -24.70 -20.04
C ILE A 199 -6.36 -25.63 -19.16
N ARG A 200 -6.64 -26.94 -19.18
CA ARG A 200 -5.85 -27.93 -18.45
C ARG A 200 -4.45 -28.08 -19.03
N GLU A 201 -4.33 -28.09 -20.36
CA GLU A 201 -3.02 -28.16 -21.02
C GLU A 201 -2.17 -26.93 -20.73
N PHE A 202 -2.76 -25.73 -20.79
CA PHE A 202 -2.10 -24.48 -20.38
C PHE A 202 -1.63 -24.57 -18.92
N SER A 203 -2.55 -24.91 -18.00
CA SER A 203 -2.27 -24.98 -16.56
C SER A 203 -1.17 -25.98 -16.22
N ASN A 204 -1.22 -27.16 -16.81
CA ASN A 204 -0.20 -28.19 -16.60
C ASN A 204 1.16 -27.79 -17.17
N THR A 205 1.18 -27.08 -18.30
CA THR A 205 2.42 -26.60 -18.91
C THR A 205 3.05 -25.50 -18.06
N VAL A 206 2.27 -24.54 -17.56
CA VAL A 206 2.77 -23.54 -16.60
C VAL A 206 3.30 -24.23 -15.35
N LEU A 207 2.54 -25.14 -14.74
CA LEU A 207 2.97 -25.89 -13.55
C LEU A 207 4.30 -26.64 -13.79
N ALA A 208 4.44 -27.31 -14.94
CA ALA A 208 5.66 -28.03 -15.29
C ALA A 208 6.87 -27.09 -15.44
N ARG A 209 6.64 -25.84 -15.85
CA ARG A 209 7.70 -24.86 -16.12
C ARG A 209 8.07 -23.97 -14.95
N THR A 210 7.14 -23.74 -14.04
CA THR A 210 7.32 -22.78 -12.93
C THR A 210 7.21 -23.43 -11.56
N GLY A 211 6.63 -24.62 -11.46
CA GLY A 211 6.37 -25.29 -10.18
C GLY A 211 5.11 -24.80 -9.45
N VAL A 212 4.32 -23.92 -10.07
CA VAL A 212 3.04 -23.42 -9.51
C VAL A 212 1.92 -23.46 -10.55
N LEU A 213 0.70 -23.81 -10.15
CA LEU A 213 -0.47 -23.71 -11.01
C LEU A 213 -0.77 -22.24 -11.31
N PRO A 214 -1.17 -21.89 -12.54
CA PRO A 214 -1.53 -20.52 -12.82
C PRO A 214 -2.80 -20.12 -12.09
N THR A 215 -2.89 -18.85 -11.72
CA THR A 215 -4.16 -18.23 -11.34
C THR A 215 -5.04 -18.16 -12.58
N ILE A 216 -6.33 -18.45 -12.46
CA ILE A 216 -7.29 -18.35 -13.55
C ILE A 216 -8.13 -17.10 -13.33
N TYR A 217 -8.03 -16.15 -14.25
CA TYR A 217 -8.96 -15.05 -14.41
C TYR A 217 -10.09 -15.42 -15.36
N SER A 218 -11.33 -15.13 -14.96
CA SER A 218 -12.56 -15.35 -15.75
C SER A 218 -13.74 -14.65 -15.07
N THR A 219 -14.90 -14.65 -15.72
CA THR A 219 -16.20 -14.44 -15.07
C THR A 219 -16.90 -15.77 -14.78
N THR A 220 -17.88 -15.77 -13.86
CA THR A 220 -18.72 -16.95 -13.61
C THR A 220 -19.58 -17.31 -14.81
N ASN A 221 -20.05 -16.34 -15.58
CA ASN A 221 -20.92 -16.61 -16.72
C ASN A 221 -20.14 -17.19 -17.90
N TRP A 222 -18.96 -16.65 -18.22
CA TRP A 222 -18.07 -17.23 -19.22
C TRP A 222 -17.70 -18.66 -18.85
N TRP A 223 -17.32 -18.90 -17.58
CA TRP A 223 -16.95 -20.24 -17.12
C TRP A 223 -18.10 -21.24 -17.29
N ARG A 224 -19.33 -20.86 -16.95
CA ARG A 224 -20.52 -21.71 -17.14
C ARG A 224 -20.77 -21.99 -18.62
N LEU A 225 -20.70 -20.96 -19.45
CA LEU A 225 -20.98 -21.02 -20.87
C LEU A 225 -19.95 -21.90 -21.60
N CYS A 226 -18.67 -21.59 -21.44
CA CYS A 226 -17.59 -22.12 -22.27
C CYS A 226 -16.92 -23.37 -21.68
N THR A 227 -17.13 -23.70 -20.41
CA THR A 227 -16.59 -24.93 -19.79
C THR A 227 -17.65 -25.93 -19.34
N GLY A 228 -18.93 -25.55 -19.38
CA GLY A 228 -20.00 -26.33 -18.76
C GLY A 228 -19.98 -26.28 -17.24
N ASN A 229 -19.45 -25.18 -16.68
CA ASN A 229 -19.22 -24.99 -15.25
C ASN A 229 -18.34 -26.11 -14.65
N ASN A 230 -17.24 -26.44 -15.31
CA ASN A 230 -16.38 -27.56 -14.93
C ASN A 230 -15.77 -27.34 -13.54
N SER A 231 -15.88 -28.34 -12.65
CA SER A 231 -15.43 -28.26 -11.25
C SER A 231 -14.00 -28.76 -11.00
N SER A 232 -13.28 -29.22 -12.03
CA SER A 232 -11.97 -29.88 -11.87
C SER A 232 -10.78 -28.93 -11.70
N PHE A 233 -11.02 -27.62 -11.67
CA PHE A 233 -9.97 -26.58 -11.61
C PHE A 233 -9.81 -25.92 -10.24
N GLY A 234 -10.47 -26.43 -9.19
CA GLY A 234 -10.42 -25.85 -7.84
C GLY A 234 -9.03 -25.80 -7.17
N ALA A 235 -8.02 -26.43 -7.76
CA ALA A 235 -6.62 -26.32 -7.33
C ALA A 235 -5.91 -25.09 -7.89
N ASN A 236 -6.39 -24.52 -9.01
CA ASN A 236 -5.91 -23.23 -9.51
C ASN A 236 -6.47 -22.12 -8.60
N PRO A 237 -5.68 -21.09 -8.24
CA PRO A 237 -6.24 -19.89 -7.63
C PRO A 237 -7.26 -19.23 -8.56
N LEU A 238 -8.31 -18.66 -7.99
CA LEU A 238 -9.35 -17.96 -8.75
C LEU A 238 -9.17 -16.44 -8.63
N PHE A 239 -9.09 -15.77 -9.77
CA PHE A 239 -9.24 -14.33 -9.90
C PHE A 239 -10.58 -14.08 -10.61
N ILE A 240 -11.61 -13.73 -9.86
CA ILE A 240 -12.96 -13.60 -10.42
C ILE A 240 -13.24 -12.15 -10.78
N ALA A 241 -13.81 -11.91 -11.95
CA ALA A 241 -14.33 -10.59 -12.31
C ALA A 241 -15.84 -10.51 -12.11
N ARG A 242 -16.24 -9.46 -11.38
CA ARG A 242 -17.64 -9.04 -11.20
C ARG A 242 -17.64 -7.58 -10.75
N TRP A 243 -18.33 -6.70 -11.46
CA TRP A 243 -18.38 -5.28 -11.12
C TRP A 243 -19.77 -4.90 -10.57
N PRO A 244 -20.02 -5.06 -9.25
CA PRO A 244 -21.30 -4.74 -8.65
C PRO A 244 -21.52 -3.23 -8.51
N GLU A 245 -22.76 -2.84 -8.21
CA GLU A 245 -23.08 -1.45 -7.83
C GLU A 245 -22.46 -1.07 -6.49
N SER A 246 -22.43 -2.00 -5.53
CA SER A 246 -21.73 -1.84 -4.26
C SER A 246 -20.80 -3.00 -3.99
N ILE A 247 -19.62 -2.72 -3.43
CA ILE A 247 -18.63 -3.74 -3.05
C ILE A 247 -19.21 -4.70 -1.99
N SER A 248 -20.17 -4.23 -1.18
CA SER A 248 -20.87 -5.06 -0.20
C SER A 248 -21.68 -6.21 -0.81
N ASP A 249 -22.00 -6.16 -2.11
CA ASP A 249 -22.64 -7.25 -2.85
C ASP A 249 -21.69 -8.42 -3.13
N GLY A 250 -20.39 -8.25 -2.89
CA GLY A 250 -19.33 -9.25 -2.99
C GLY A 250 -19.02 -9.71 -4.42
N ALA A 251 -18.21 -10.77 -4.53
CA ALA A 251 -17.83 -11.38 -5.81
C ALA A 251 -18.95 -12.25 -6.46
N GLY A 252 -20.09 -12.40 -5.79
CA GLY A 252 -21.23 -13.16 -6.30
C GLY A 252 -21.04 -14.68 -6.22
N THR A 253 -21.82 -15.44 -7.00
CA THR A 253 -21.67 -16.90 -7.06
C THR A 253 -20.40 -17.24 -7.84
N LEU A 254 -19.52 -18.04 -7.25
CA LEU A 254 -18.29 -18.49 -7.91
C LEU A 254 -18.54 -19.68 -8.86
N PRO A 255 -17.66 -19.90 -9.84
CA PRO A 255 -17.74 -21.09 -10.69
C PRO A 255 -17.52 -22.37 -9.87
N ALA A 256 -18.06 -23.50 -10.35
CA ALA A 256 -17.94 -24.75 -9.61
C ALA A 256 -16.46 -25.16 -9.46
N GLY A 257 -16.13 -25.80 -8.33
CA GLY A 257 -14.77 -26.20 -7.99
C GLY A 257 -14.05 -25.25 -7.04
N TRP A 258 -14.43 -23.97 -7.01
CA TRP A 258 -13.90 -22.99 -6.06
C TRP A 258 -14.86 -22.74 -4.90
N SER A 259 -14.34 -22.86 -3.68
CA SER A 259 -15.07 -22.51 -2.46
C SER A 259 -14.97 -21.03 -2.13
N ASP A 260 -13.92 -20.35 -2.61
CA ASP A 260 -13.68 -18.93 -2.42
C ASP A 260 -12.79 -18.39 -3.55
N TYR A 261 -12.73 -17.06 -3.73
CA TYR A 261 -11.82 -16.40 -4.65
C TYR A 261 -10.49 -16.07 -3.96
N SER A 262 -9.40 -16.05 -4.72
CA SER A 262 -8.10 -15.53 -4.25
C SER A 262 -8.01 -14.04 -4.50
N ILE A 263 -8.48 -13.58 -5.67
CA ILE A 263 -8.51 -12.17 -6.07
C ILE A 263 -9.86 -11.87 -6.72
N TRP A 264 -10.36 -10.66 -6.53
CA TRP A 264 -11.60 -10.17 -7.14
C TRP A 264 -11.35 -8.83 -7.85
N GLN A 265 -11.61 -8.81 -9.16
CA GLN A 265 -11.65 -7.57 -9.96
C GLN A 265 -13.04 -6.97 -9.80
N TYR A 266 -13.13 -5.86 -9.07
CA TYR A 266 -14.42 -5.28 -8.66
C TYR A 266 -14.82 -4.05 -9.48
N ALA A 267 -13.90 -3.48 -10.24
CA ALA A 267 -14.17 -2.37 -11.16
C ALA A 267 -13.11 -2.29 -12.26
N SER A 268 -13.47 -1.72 -13.41
CA SER A 268 -12.55 -1.51 -14.56
C SER A 268 -11.83 -0.15 -14.57
N ALA A 269 -12.09 0.68 -13.56
CA ALA A 269 -11.38 1.92 -13.31
C ALA A 269 -11.64 2.38 -11.86
N GLY A 270 -10.78 3.25 -11.33
CA GLY A 270 -10.98 3.80 -10.00
C GLY A 270 -9.81 4.62 -9.47
N THR A 271 -9.33 4.24 -8.27
CA THR A 271 -8.26 4.97 -7.57
C THR A 271 -6.89 4.70 -8.18
N PHE A 272 -6.69 3.48 -8.69
CA PHE A 272 -5.44 3.03 -9.27
C PHE A 272 -5.52 3.04 -10.80
N PRO A 273 -4.38 3.14 -11.52
CA PRO A 273 -4.37 2.94 -12.96
C PRO A 273 -4.87 1.54 -13.35
N GLY A 274 -5.62 1.46 -14.45
CA GLY A 274 -6.22 0.21 -14.90
C GLY A 274 -7.37 -0.26 -14.01
N ASP A 275 -7.54 -1.57 -13.93
CA ASP A 275 -8.66 -2.18 -13.22
C ASP A 275 -8.37 -2.28 -11.72
N GLN A 276 -9.41 -2.44 -10.90
CA GLN A 276 -9.31 -2.37 -9.44
C GLN A 276 -9.56 -3.73 -8.80
N ASP A 277 -8.62 -4.15 -7.94
CA ASP A 277 -8.60 -5.49 -7.39
C ASP A 277 -8.55 -5.55 -5.87
N LEU A 278 -9.11 -6.64 -5.35
CA LEU A 278 -9.02 -7.04 -3.95
C LEU A 278 -8.45 -8.46 -3.84
N PHE A 279 -7.33 -8.61 -3.15
CA PHE A 279 -6.85 -9.91 -2.70
C PHE A 279 -7.58 -10.34 -1.42
N ASN A 280 -8.04 -11.59 -1.38
CA ASN A 280 -8.74 -12.17 -0.24
C ASN A 280 -7.76 -12.63 0.85
N GLY A 281 -7.42 -11.71 1.75
CA GLY A 281 -6.50 -11.93 2.84
C GLY A 281 -5.71 -10.67 3.19
N ASP A 282 -4.97 -10.72 4.29
CA ASP A 282 -4.03 -9.66 4.65
C ASP A 282 -2.74 -9.70 3.81
N TYR A 283 -1.87 -8.73 4.05
CA TYR A 283 -0.62 -8.58 3.31
C TYR A 283 0.35 -9.76 3.50
N SER A 284 0.35 -10.40 4.67
CA SER A 284 1.13 -11.62 4.91
C SER A 284 0.61 -12.79 4.06
N LYS A 285 -0.72 -12.95 3.97
CA LYS A 285 -1.34 -13.94 3.08
C LYS A 285 -1.05 -13.67 1.61
N LEU A 286 -0.96 -12.42 1.18
CA LEU A 286 -0.56 -12.07 -0.18
C LEU A 286 0.86 -12.53 -0.50
N HIS A 287 1.80 -12.34 0.43
CA HIS A 287 3.17 -12.83 0.26
C HIS A 287 3.27 -14.36 0.33
N LEU A 288 2.44 -15.00 1.17
CA LEU A 288 2.32 -16.46 1.19
C LEU A 288 1.74 -17.00 -0.12
N PHE A 289 0.77 -16.29 -0.69
CA PHE A 289 0.20 -16.59 -2.00
C PHE A 289 1.26 -16.47 -3.10
N ALA A 290 2.05 -15.40 -3.10
CA ALA A 290 3.17 -15.19 -4.02
C ALA A 290 4.30 -16.23 -3.88
N SER A 291 4.36 -16.94 -2.76
CA SER A 291 5.32 -18.03 -2.55
C SER A 291 4.72 -19.42 -2.72
N ASN A 292 3.46 -19.54 -3.17
CA ASN A 292 2.74 -20.81 -3.28
C ASN A 292 2.77 -21.60 -1.95
N GLY A 293 2.59 -20.90 -0.83
CA GLY A 293 2.67 -21.50 0.50
C GLY A 293 4.08 -21.88 0.96
N GLN A 294 5.11 -21.63 0.15
CA GLN A 294 6.48 -21.97 0.48
C GLN A 294 7.12 -20.86 1.32
N THR A 295 7.87 -21.25 2.35
CA THR A 295 8.79 -20.31 2.99
C THR A 295 9.97 -20.09 2.03
N PRO A 296 10.30 -18.84 1.61
CA PRO A 296 11.33 -18.60 0.60
C PRO A 296 12.66 -19.27 0.96
N ALA A 297 13.19 -20.12 0.08
CA ALA A 297 14.46 -20.81 0.35
C ALA A 297 15.65 -19.84 0.18
N GLY A 298 16.42 -19.63 1.26
CA GLY A 298 17.77 -19.05 1.19
C GLY A 298 17.92 -17.57 1.57
N GLY A 299 16.92 -16.93 2.18
CA GLY A 299 17.05 -15.60 2.78
C GLY A 299 16.09 -15.44 3.97
N PRO A 300 16.31 -14.44 4.86
CA PRO A 300 15.32 -14.09 5.86
C PRO A 300 13.99 -13.79 5.15
N SER A 301 12.88 -14.35 5.64
CA SER A 301 11.56 -13.98 5.13
C SER A 301 11.35 -12.46 5.20
N LEU A 302 10.31 -11.93 4.54
CA LEU A 302 9.98 -10.50 4.66
C LEU A 302 9.73 -10.09 6.12
N ASP A 303 9.20 -11.01 6.91
CA ASP A 303 9.04 -10.86 8.35
C ASP A 303 10.39 -10.80 9.05
N ALA A 304 11.37 -11.63 8.68
CA ALA A 304 12.71 -11.56 9.25
C ALA A 304 13.45 -10.25 8.94
N LYS A 305 13.21 -9.61 7.77
CA LYS A 305 13.74 -8.26 7.52
C LYS A 305 13.08 -7.21 8.40
N TYR A 306 11.76 -7.28 8.57
CA TYR A 306 11.02 -6.44 9.50
C TYR A 306 11.50 -6.61 10.95
N ILE A 307 11.65 -7.86 11.40
CA ILE A 307 12.19 -8.22 12.72
C ILE A 307 13.61 -7.67 12.86
N SER A 308 14.47 -7.85 11.86
CA SER A 308 15.84 -7.32 11.87
C SER A 308 15.87 -5.79 12.00
N ALA A 309 14.97 -5.08 11.29
CA ALA A 309 14.83 -3.64 11.43
C ALA A 309 14.39 -3.23 12.84
N LEU A 310 13.43 -3.94 13.45
CA LEU A 310 13.01 -3.69 14.83
C LEU A 310 14.16 -3.89 15.82
N TYR A 311 14.91 -4.99 15.71
CA TYR A 311 16.09 -5.24 16.55
C TYR A 311 17.13 -4.14 16.38
N GLN A 312 17.38 -3.67 15.16
CA GLN A 312 18.32 -2.59 14.92
C GLN A 312 17.82 -1.25 15.51
N ASP A 313 16.54 -0.91 15.30
CA ASP A 313 15.98 0.38 15.65
C ASP A 313 15.72 0.54 17.16
N TYR A 314 15.23 -0.51 17.81
CA TYR A 314 14.99 -0.53 19.26
C TYR A 314 16.25 -0.94 20.03
N LEU A 315 16.88 -2.03 19.62
CA LEU A 315 17.92 -2.70 20.42
C LEU A 315 19.34 -2.42 19.92
N GLY A 316 19.52 -1.82 18.74
CA GLY A 316 20.85 -1.49 18.22
C GLY A 316 21.75 -2.72 18.01
N ARG A 317 21.15 -3.88 17.74
CA ARG A 317 21.84 -5.13 17.42
C ARG A 317 21.06 -5.91 16.38
N LEU A 318 21.69 -6.90 15.75
CA LEU A 318 21.00 -7.85 14.88
C LEU A 318 20.33 -8.97 15.72
N PRO A 319 19.21 -9.54 15.24
CA PRO A 319 18.60 -10.72 15.84
C PRO A 319 19.44 -11.97 15.57
N SER A 320 19.32 -12.96 16.46
CA SER A 320 19.75 -14.33 16.20
C SER A 320 18.73 -15.10 15.34
N ASP A 321 19.11 -16.25 14.80
CA ASP A 321 18.15 -17.12 14.08
C ASP A 321 16.98 -17.55 14.99
N SER A 322 17.23 -17.77 16.28
CA SER A 322 16.17 -18.07 17.25
C SER A 322 15.22 -16.89 17.50
N ASP A 323 15.73 -15.66 17.49
CA ASP A 323 14.93 -14.45 17.60
C ASP A 323 13.99 -14.32 16.39
N ILE A 324 14.54 -14.50 15.19
CA ILE A 324 13.78 -14.46 13.93
C ILE A 324 12.68 -15.53 13.96
N ASN A 325 13.03 -16.79 14.20
CA ASN A 325 12.09 -17.91 14.19
C ASN A 325 10.95 -17.72 15.22
N PHE A 326 11.26 -17.14 16.38
CA PHE A 326 10.25 -16.84 17.41
C PHE A 326 9.20 -15.85 16.89
N TRP A 327 9.65 -14.71 16.36
CA TRP A 327 8.74 -13.67 15.88
C TRP A 327 8.01 -14.05 14.59
N GLU A 328 8.67 -14.77 13.68
CA GLU A 328 8.04 -15.34 12.49
C GLU A 328 6.94 -16.33 12.86
N GLY A 329 7.13 -17.17 13.89
CA GLY A 329 6.07 -18.04 14.39
C GLY A 329 4.83 -17.29 14.87
N HIS A 330 5.02 -16.12 15.50
CA HIS A 330 3.92 -15.24 15.89
C HIS A 330 3.19 -14.63 14.68
N LEU A 331 3.94 -14.18 13.67
CA LEU A 331 3.36 -13.63 12.44
C LEU A 331 2.62 -14.69 11.63
N ALA A 332 3.20 -15.88 11.50
CA ALA A 332 2.61 -17.01 10.80
C ALA A 332 1.30 -17.50 11.46
N THR A 333 1.10 -17.24 12.75
CA THR A 333 -0.13 -17.56 13.48
C THR A 333 -1.14 -16.39 13.52
N GLY A 334 -0.89 -15.32 12.77
CA GLY A 334 -1.79 -14.18 12.62
C GLY A 334 -1.64 -13.09 13.69
N SER A 335 -0.55 -13.08 14.46
CA SER A 335 -0.29 -11.96 15.40
C SER A 335 -0.03 -10.67 14.61
N PRO A 336 -0.72 -9.56 14.90
CA PRO A 336 -0.49 -8.33 14.17
C PRO A 336 0.86 -7.71 14.54
N ARG A 337 1.47 -6.99 13.60
CA ARG A 337 2.76 -6.30 13.79
C ARG A 337 2.76 -5.29 14.94
N SER A 338 1.60 -4.76 15.31
CA SER A 338 1.40 -3.92 16.50
C SER A 338 1.73 -4.65 17.80
N ILE A 339 1.42 -5.95 17.91
CA ILE A 339 1.78 -6.76 19.07
C ILE A 339 3.28 -6.94 19.15
N ILE A 340 3.94 -7.24 18.02
CA ILE A 340 5.39 -7.39 17.97
C ILE A 340 6.08 -6.10 18.35
N SER A 341 5.71 -5.00 17.68
CA SER A 341 6.23 -3.67 17.99
C SER A 341 6.03 -3.29 19.45
N SER A 342 4.86 -3.58 20.03
CA SER A 342 4.58 -3.31 21.45
C SER A 342 5.50 -4.12 22.37
N ASN A 343 5.85 -5.37 22.02
CA ASN A 343 6.81 -6.15 22.78
C ASN A 343 8.22 -5.52 22.77
N PHE A 344 8.66 -4.93 21.65
CA PHE A 344 9.93 -4.20 21.62
C PHE A 344 9.88 -2.92 22.45
N VAL A 345 8.84 -2.10 22.30
CA VAL A 345 8.62 -0.86 23.09
C VAL A 345 8.63 -1.16 24.60
N ASN A 346 8.06 -2.29 25.01
CA ASN A 346 7.93 -2.66 26.41
C ASN A 346 9.01 -3.64 26.90
N SER A 347 9.99 -3.99 26.06
CA SER A 347 11.06 -4.90 26.44
C SER A 347 12.00 -4.27 27.46
N ASP A 348 12.52 -5.09 28.38
CA ASP A 348 13.48 -4.62 29.37
C ASP A 348 14.79 -4.14 28.71
N GLU A 349 15.23 -4.80 27.64
CA GLU A 349 16.41 -4.37 26.88
C GLU A 349 16.22 -2.95 26.31
N TYR A 350 15.03 -2.65 25.77
CA TYR A 350 14.73 -1.33 25.26
C TYR A 350 14.60 -0.27 26.35
N ARG A 351 13.88 -0.58 27.44
CA ARG A 351 13.76 0.29 28.62
C ARG A 351 15.13 0.69 29.16
N LEU A 352 16.01 -0.29 29.32
CA LEU A 352 17.39 -0.07 29.76
C LEU A 352 18.17 0.83 28.80
N LYS A 353 18.06 0.63 27.49
CA LYS A 353 18.68 1.53 26.50
C LYS A 353 18.16 2.96 26.60
N ARG A 354 16.86 3.14 26.83
CA ARG A 354 16.24 4.45 27.01
C ARG A 354 16.69 5.13 28.31
N ILE A 355 16.82 4.37 29.39
CA ILE A 355 17.41 4.86 30.65
C ILE A 355 18.85 5.33 30.42
N ASP A 356 19.68 4.48 29.81
CA ASP A 356 21.09 4.79 29.57
C ASP A 356 21.27 6.00 28.62
N ALA A 357 20.40 6.13 27.62
CA ALA A 357 20.37 7.29 26.74
C ALA A 357 19.94 8.57 27.47
N ALA A 358 18.87 8.52 28.27
CA ALA A 358 18.37 9.69 28.99
C ALA A 358 19.42 10.27 29.95
N TYR A 359 20.14 9.43 30.70
CA TYR A 359 21.23 9.91 31.56
C TYR A 359 22.38 10.54 30.77
N ARG A 360 22.76 9.92 29.64
CA ARG A 360 23.86 10.41 28.81
C ARG A 360 23.50 11.74 28.15
N ASP A 361 22.31 11.83 27.59
CA ASP A 361 21.89 12.94 26.74
C ASP A 361 21.42 14.15 27.57
N ILE A 362 20.86 13.91 28.77
CA ILE A 362 20.32 14.98 29.64
C ILE A 362 21.32 15.40 30.72
N LEU A 363 22.01 14.46 31.36
CA LEU A 363 22.89 14.73 32.50
C LEU A 363 24.38 14.57 32.17
N GLY A 364 24.73 14.14 30.96
CA GLY A 364 26.12 13.99 30.53
C GLY A 364 26.88 12.86 31.21
N ARG A 365 26.18 11.88 31.82
CA ARG A 365 26.82 10.78 32.57
C ARG A 365 26.10 9.46 32.36
N THR A 366 26.70 8.36 32.82
CA THR A 366 26.05 7.05 32.85
C THR A 366 25.13 6.92 34.06
N ALA A 367 24.06 6.13 33.91
CA ALA A 367 23.23 5.72 35.03
C ALA A 367 24.06 4.84 35.98
N GLU A 368 23.90 5.04 37.29
CA GLU A 368 24.44 4.10 38.28
C GLU A 368 23.59 2.83 38.28
N GLU A 369 24.19 1.66 38.50
CA GLU A 369 23.50 0.37 38.36
C GLU A 369 22.26 0.28 39.27
N GLY A 370 22.34 0.73 40.53
CA GLY A 370 21.19 0.74 41.43
C GLY A 370 20.06 1.64 40.94
N GLY A 371 20.38 2.85 40.46
CA GLY A 371 19.39 3.78 39.90
C GLY A 371 18.78 3.25 38.60
N ARG A 372 19.59 2.63 37.75
CA ARG A 372 19.17 1.98 36.50
C ARG A 372 18.17 0.86 36.74
N GLN A 373 18.42 0.00 37.73
CA GLN A 373 17.49 -1.08 38.10
C GLN A 373 16.20 -0.55 38.74
N ASN A 374 16.27 0.49 39.56
CA ASN A 374 15.08 1.12 40.12
C ASN A 374 14.17 1.69 39.03
N TRP A 375 14.75 2.32 38.01
CA TRP A 375 13.99 2.80 36.85
C TRP A 375 13.35 1.66 36.07
N LEU A 376 14.09 0.59 35.79
CA LEU A 376 13.55 -0.57 35.11
C LEU A 376 12.37 -1.18 35.88
N TYR A 377 12.52 -1.36 37.20
CA TYR A 377 11.47 -1.88 38.06
C TYR A 377 10.20 -0.99 38.01
N ALA A 378 10.36 0.33 38.07
CA ALA A 378 9.24 1.26 37.95
C ALA A 378 8.53 1.15 36.60
N MET A 379 9.28 0.98 35.50
CA MET A 379 8.73 0.80 34.15
C MET A 379 7.99 -0.54 34.00
N GLN A 380 8.51 -1.63 34.59
CA GLN A 380 7.86 -2.95 34.56
C GLN A 380 6.49 -2.96 35.25
N HIS A 381 6.31 -2.13 36.28
CA HIS A 381 5.08 -2.05 37.06
C HIS A 381 4.15 -0.92 36.63
N GLY A 382 4.44 -0.27 35.49
CA GLY A 382 3.62 0.83 34.94
C GLY A 382 3.64 2.09 35.80
N GLY A 383 4.62 2.25 36.68
CA GLY A 383 4.77 3.46 37.50
C GLY A 383 5.32 4.66 36.72
N ILE A 384 6.10 4.38 35.66
CA ILE A 384 6.62 5.35 34.70
C ILE A 384 6.75 4.70 33.32
N THR A 385 6.81 5.50 32.26
CA THR A 385 7.09 5.09 30.88
C THR A 385 8.54 5.34 30.49
N THR A 386 8.95 4.93 29.27
CA THR A 386 10.27 5.29 28.73
C THR A 386 10.44 6.78 28.43
N ASP A 387 9.36 7.56 28.58
CA ASP A 387 9.30 8.98 28.23
C ASP A 387 9.32 9.82 29.53
N ASP A 388 8.69 9.32 30.59
CA ASP A 388 8.69 9.94 31.93
C ASP A 388 10.08 10.02 32.59
N ILE A 389 11.02 9.16 32.20
CA ILE A 389 12.39 9.28 32.69
C ILE A 389 13.04 10.57 32.19
N GLU A 390 12.81 10.97 30.95
CA GLU A 390 13.41 12.19 30.41
C GLU A 390 12.86 13.41 31.15
N THR A 391 11.54 13.51 31.31
CA THR A 391 10.90 14.61 32.04
C THR A 391 11.33 14.67 33.51
N THR A 392 11.55 13.51 34.13
CA THR A 392 12.07 13.44 35.50
C THR A 392 13.53 13.91 35.59
N LEU A 393 14.39 13.54 34.64
CA LEU A 393 15.78 14.00 34.62
C LEU A 393 15.88 15.50 34.32
N TYR A 394 15.10 16.03 33.38
CA TYR A 394 15.05 17.47 33.11
C TYR A 394 14.57 18.27 34.33
N SER A 395 13.62 17.76 35.12
CA SER A 395 13.14 18.44 36.33
C SER A 395 14.03 18.24 37.57
N SER A 396 15.07 17.42 37.46
CA SER A 396 15.95 17.04 38.58
C SER A 396 16.77 18.22 39.12
N GLN A 397 17.19 18.09 40.38
CA GLN A 397 18.12 19.04 40.99
C GLN A 397 19.49 19.04 40.29
N GLU A 398 19.91 17.89 39.77
CA GLU A 398 21.19 17.76 39.08
C GLU A 398 21.21 18.57 37.78
N TYR A 399 20.19 18.42 36.94
CA TYR A 399 20.05 19.21 35.71
C TYR A 399 20.01 20.71 36.03
N TYR A 400 19.26 21.11 37.05
CA TYR A 400 19.18 22.51 37.50
C TYR A 400 20.55 23.09 37.90
N LEU A 401 21.37 22.30 38.62
CA LEU A 401 22.73 22.70 39.02
C LEU A 401 23.67 22.79 37.82
N GLN A 402 23.62 21.82 36.89
CA GLN A 402 24.43 21.82 35.67
C GLN A 402 24.15 23.04 34.78
N HIS A 403 22.93 23.58 34.84
CA HIS A 403 22.49 24.69 33.99
C HIS A 403 22.47 26.06 34.68
N GLY A 404 23.26 26.25 35.73
CA GLY A 404 23.51 27.57 36.32
C GLY A 404 22.77 27.87 37.62
N ASN A 405 22.07 26.88 38.18
CA ASN A 405 21.47 26.93 39.52
C ASN A 405 20.58 28.17 39.77
N SER A 406 19.87 28.62 38.75
CA SER A 406 18.86 29.67 38.86
C SER A 406 17.72 29.41 37.87
N ASP A 407 16.51 29.83 38.23
CA ASP A 407 15.30 29.56 37.44
C ASP A 407 15.38 30.17 36.03
N THR A 408 16.03 31.33 35.87
CA THR A 408 16.26 31.95 34.57
C THR A 408 17.24 31.16 33.71
N SER A 409 18.36 30.69 34.29
CA SER A 409 19.33 29.87 33.58
C SER A 409 18.78 28.49 33.19
N TYR A 410 17.96 27.90 34.07
CA TYR A 410 17.21 26.69 33.81
C TYR A 410 16.20 26.89 32.67
N ALA A 411 15.37 27.94 32.71
CA ALA A 411 14.45 28.26 31.62
C ALA A 411 15.18 28.45 30.29
N THR A 412 16.34 29.12 30.30
CA THR A 412 17.19 29.27 29.11
C THR A 412 17.64 27.91 28.56
N ALA A 413 18.04 26.98 29.43
CA ALA A 413 18.43 25.63 29.04
C ALA A 413 17.28 24.84 28.39
N LEU A 414 16.05 24.95 28.91
CA LEU A 414 14.88 24.27 28.35
C LEU A 414 14.54 24.74 26.92
N TYR A 415 14.67 26.04 26.64
CA TYR A 415 14.50 26.58 25.30
C TYR A 415 15.48 25.95 24.30
N ASN A 416 16.75 25.87 24.67
CA ASN A 416 17.77 25.31 23.80
C ASN A 416 17.64 23.79 23.63
N THR A 417 17.27 23.06 24.68
CA THR A 417 17.23 21.59 24.65
C THR A 417 15.92 21.06 24.09
N LEU A 418 14.78 21.54 24.58
CA LEU A 418 13.47 21.02 24.19
C LEU A 418 12.91 21.71 22.94
N LEU A 419 13.10 23.03 22.80
CA LEU A 419 12.59 23.79 21.65
C LEU A 419 13.65 23.99 20.55
N SER A 420 14.91 23.64 20.79
CA SER A 420 16.03 23.85 19.86
C SER A 420 16.10 25.28 19.31
N ARG A 421 15.77 26.28 20.14
CA ARG A 421 15.84 27.70 19.77
C ARG A 421 16.07 28.57 21.01
N ALA A 422 16.61 29.76 20.81
CA ALA A 422 16.69 30.76 21.87
C ALA A 422 15.31 31.41 22.14
N GLY A 423 15.04 31.74 23.39
CA GLY A 423 13.96 32.64 23.81
C GLY A 423 14.47 34.07 24.04
N SER A 424 13.54 34.98 24.32
CA SER A 424 13.86 36.34 24.78
C SER A 424 14.10 36.38 26.29
N SER A 425 14.68 37.48 26.79
CA SER A 425 14.83 37.70 28.23
C SER A 425 13.48 37.73 28.96
N ALA A 426 12.41 38.19 28.30
CA ALA A 426 11.06 38.18 28.84
C ALA A 426 10.51 36.74 28.94
N ASP A 427 10.79 35.90 27.94
CA ASP A 427 10.40 34.49 27.97
C ASP A 427 11.06 33.76 29.13
N TYR A 428 12.38 33.95 29.32
CA TYR A 428 13.11 33.31 30.42
C TYR A 428 12.61 33.79 31.79
N ALA A 429 12.29 35.08 31.93
CA ALA A 429 11.73 35.62 33.17
C ALA A 429 10.32 35.07 33.45
N PHE A 430 9.48 34.95 32.43
CA PHE A 430 8.14 34.37 32.54
C PHE A 430 8.21 32.92 33.06
N TRP A 431 9.02 32.08 32.41
CA TRP A 431 9.16 30.69 32.82
C TRP A 431 9.86 30.55 34.17
N ALA A 432 10.83 31.40 34.48
CA ALA A 432 11.46 31.41 35.81
C ALA A 432 10.44 31.69 36.93
N ALA A 433 9.52 32.64 36.72
CA ALA A 433 8.44 32.90 37.68
C ALA A 433 7.52 31.68 37.87
N LEU A 434 7.21 30.95 36.78
CA LEU A 434 6.42 29.72 36.85
C LEU A 434 7.16 28.57 37.53
N VAL A 435 8.48 28.46 37.37
CA VAL A 435 9.30 27.51 38.14
C VAL A 435 9.19 27.80 39.63
N ALA A 436 9.30 29.07 40.04
CA ALA A 436 9.16 29.46 41.45
C ALA A 436 7.75 29.19 42.01
N GLN A 437 6.71 29.34 41.17
CA GLN A 437 5.32 29.19 41.58
C GLN A 437 4.84 27.72 41.63
N HIS A 438 5.21 26.92 40.63
CA HIS A 438 4.66 25.58 40.41
C HIS A 438 5.69 24.45 40.49
N GLY A 439 6.98 24.79 40.53
CA GLY A 439 8.08 23.85 40.53
C GLY A 439 8.51 23.42 39.12
N ARG A 440 9.72 22.82 39.05
CA ARG A 440 10.34 22.40 37.78
C ARG A 440 9.57 21.31 37.04
N ALA A 441 9.02 20.33 37.76
CA ALA A 441 8.27 19.23 37.16
C ALA A 441 7.05 19.75 36.37
N TRP A 442 6.31 20.70 36.94
CA TRP A 442 5.19 21.32 36.26
C TRP A 442 5.62 22.09 35.00
N VAL A 443 6.71 22.87 35.08
CA VAL A 443 7.24 23.60 33.91
C VAL A 443 7.71 22.64 32.82
N ILE A 444 8.39 21.54 33.16
CA ILE A 444 8.78 20.53 32.19
C ILE A 444 7.56 19.93 31.49
N ASP A 445 6.49 19.63 32.22
CA ASP A 445 5.26 19.12 31.62
C ASP A 445 4.68 20.09 30.58
N GLN A 446 4.72 21.41 30.85
CA GLN A 446 4.27 22.42 29.88
C GLN A 446 5.12 22.46 28.61
N PHE A 447 6.45 22.36 28.75
CA PHE A 447 7.34 22.29 27.57
C PHE A 447 7.17 20.96 26.84
N TRP A 448 7.22 19.85 27.56
CA TRP A 448 7.19 18.50 27.00
C TRP A 448 5.94 18.23 26.19
N ASN A 449 4.78 18.67 26.68
CA ASN A 449 3.48 18.51 26.04
C ASN A 449 3.11 19.65 25.08
N SER A 450 4.02 20.59 24.81
CA SER A 450 3.76 21.64 23.83
C SER A 450 3.72 21.08 22.41
N THR A 451 2.87 21.66 21.55
CA THR A 451 2.83 21.27 20.12
C THR A 451 4.20 21.39 19.46
N GLU A 452 5.03 22.34 19.86
CA GLU A 452 6.35 22.58 19.28
C GLU A 452 7.33 21.44 19.58
N THR A 453 7.44 21.02 20.84
CA THR A 453 8.32 19.91 21.24
C THR A 453 7.83 18.58 20.68
N ILE A 454 6.52 18.30 20.78
CA ILE A 454 5.94 17.07 20.26
C ILE A 454 6.18 16.97 18.76
N SER A 455 5.98 18.06 18.01
CA SER A 455 6.21 18.06 16.56
C SER A 455 7.66 17.70 16.22
N LYS A 456 8.64 18.19 16.99
CA LYS A 456 10.06 17.86 16.81
C LYS A 456 10.35 16.39 17.12
N ARG A 457 9.81 15.85 18.22
CA ARG A 457 10.00 14.44 18.59
C ARG A 457 9.35 13.50 17.57
N VAL A 458 8.12 13.79 17.15
CA VAL A 458 7.43 13.06 16.06
C VAL A 458 8.26 13.10 14.77
N ALA A 459 8.75 14.28 14.35
CA ALA A 459 9.58 14.41 13.15
C ALA A 459 10.87 13.58 13.23
N ALA A 460 11.53 13.56 14.40
CA ALA A 460 12.71 12.73 14.63
C ALA A 460 12.38 11.23 14.57
N MET A 461 11.24 10.80 15.10
CA MET A 461 10.79 9.41 14.99
C MET A 461 10.43 9.03 13.54
N TYR A 462 9.83 9.94 12.79
CA TYR A 462 9.57 9.77 11.36
C TYR A 462 10.85 9.55 10.57
N ASP A 463 11.84 10.41 10.77
CA ASP A 463 13.14 10.28 10.10
C ASP A 463 13.81 8.95 10.46
N ARG A 464 13.83 8.62 11.76
CA ARG A 464 14.43 7.38 12.26
C ARG A 464 13.73 6.14 11.71
N TYR A 465 12.42 6.03 11.83
CA TYR A 465 11.69 4.80 11.52
C TYR A 465 11.22 4.72 10.07
N LEU A 466 10.84 5.83 9.45
CA LEU A 466 10.28 5.89 8.10
C LEU A 466 11.21 6.52 7.05
N GLY A 467 12.29 7.20 7.47
CA GLY A 467 13.34 7.67 6.55
C GLY A 467 12.95 8.93 5.78
N ARG A 468 11.92 9.62 6.25
CA ARG A 468 11.42 10.86 5.67
C ARG A 468 10.80 11.73 6.76
N GLN A 469 10.56 12.99 6.43
CA GLN A 469 9.80 13.91 7.27
C GLN A 469 8.27 13.65 7.15
N PRO A 470 7.49 13.91 8.20
CA PRO A 470 6.04 13.86 8.12
C PRO A 470 5.50 15.01 7.26
N ASP A 471 4.47 14.75 6.47
CA ASP A 471 3.66 15.82 5.87
C ASP A 471 2.81 16.53 6.94
N ALA A 472 2.19 17.66 6.60
CA ALA A 472 1.43 18.46 7.56
C ALA A 472 0.23 17.71 8.18
N GLY A 473 -0.41 16.82 7.42
CA GLY A 473 -1.53 16.00 7.90
C GLY A 473 -1.07 14.87 8.81
N GLY A 474 0.00 14.18 8.43
CA GLY A 474 0.67 13.18 9.23
C GLY A 474 1.15 13.76 10.56
N LEU A 475 1.91 14.86 10.53
CA LEU A 475 2.43 15.52 11.72
C LEU A 475 1.32 15.87 12.71
N LYS A 476 0.22 16.46 12.24
CA LYS A 476 -0.93 16.80 13.08
C LYS A 476 -1.56 15.56 13.74
N THR A 477 -1.70 14.47 12.99
CA THR A 477 -2.27 13.21 13.48
C THR A 477 -1.40 12.60 14.59
N TRP A 478 -0.09 12.54 14.37
CA TRP A 478 0.84 11.95 15.33
C TRP A 478 1.05 12.82 16.57
N VAL A 479 1.03 14.15 16.45
CA VAL A 479 1.03 15.05 17.61
C VAL A 479 -0.20 14.81 18.50
N ALA A 480 -1.38 14.63 17.90
CA ALA A 480 -2.60 14.33 18.64
C ALA A 480 -2.60 12.91 19.26
N LEU A 481 -1.82 11.98 18.70
CA LEU A 481 -1.62 10.66 19.30
C LEU A 481 -0.65 10.72 20.47
N ASP A 482 0.45 11.47 20.33
CA ASP A 482 1.46 11.68 21.37
C ASP A 482 0.84 12.27 22.64
N LEU A 483 -0.01 13.29 22.51
CA LEU A 483 -0.74 13.87 23.64
C LEU A 483 -1.63 12.87 24.40
N ARG A 484 -2.00 11.75 23.77
CA ARG A 484 -2.85 10.71 24.37
C ARG A 484 -2.07 9.52 24.89
N LEU A 485 -1.01 9.11 24.19
CA LEU A 485 -0.31 7.84 24.41
C LEU A 485 1.19 8.00 24.67
N GLY A 486 1.70 9.22 24.61
CA GLY A 486 3.11 9.55 24.68
C GLY A 486 3.93 9.09 23.47
N ASP A 487 5.22 9.42 23.54
CA ASP A 487 6.25 9.06 22.57
C ASP A 487 6.29 7.55 22.30
N SER A 488 6.05 6.72 23.32
CA SER A 488 5.96 5.26 23.21
C SER A 488 4.82 4.80 22.29
N GLY A 489 3.66 5.46 22.34
CA GLY A 489 2.52 5.19 21.47
C GLY A 489 2.80 5.60 20.02
N VAL A 490 3.43 6.75 19.80
CA VAL A 490 3.87 7.20 18.47
C VAL A 490 4.86 6.19 17.89
N ARG A 491 5.87 5.82 18.67
CA ARG A 491 6.92 4.86 18.27
C ARG A 491 6.33 3.52 17.85
N GLY A 492 5.49 2.92 18.70
CA GLY A 492 4.83 1.66 18.40
C GLY A 492 3.90 1.74 17.19
N GLY A 493 3.19 2.86 17.02
CA GLY A 493 2.36 3.09 15.83
C GLY A 493 3.18 3.18 14.55
N LEU A 494 4.28 3.94 14.55
CA LEU A 494 5.16 4.07 13.40
C LEU A 494 5.80 2.73 13.04
N THR A 495 6.38 2.01 14.00
CA THR A 495 7.10 0.76 13.73
C THR A 495 6.20 -0.44 13.49
N SER A 496 4.89 -0.33 13.73
CA SER A 496 3.90 -1.35 13.30
C SER A 496 3.22 -1.01 11.97
N SER A 497 3.51 0.15 11.38
CA SER A 497 2.89 0.60 10.13
C SER A 497 3.36 -0.19 8.91
N GLU A 498 2.53 -0.26 7.88
CA GLU A 498 2.92 -0.79 6.55
C GLU A 498 4.15 -0.10 5.98
N GLU A 499 4.28 1.21 6.18
CA GLU A 499 5.41 1.97 5.68
C GLU A 499 6.74 1.54 6.32
N TYR A 500 6.74 1.29 7.63
CA TYR A 500 7.91 0.75 8.31
C TYR A 500 8.31 -0.63 7.80
N PHE A 501 7.33 -1.52 7.58
CA PHE A 501 7.58 -2.85 7.03
C PHE A 501 8.13 -2.77 5.61
N GLY A 502 7.54 -1.93 4.76
CA GLY A 502 8.05 -1.67 3.41
C GLY A 502 9.48 -1.15 3.42
N ARG A 503 9.80 -0.17 4.29
CA ARG A 503 11.18 0.32 4.44
C ARG A 503 12.12 -0.76 4.97
N ALA A 504 11.69 -1.59 5.92
CA ALA A 504 12.52 -2.67 6.44
C ALA A 504 12.97 -3.65 5.34
N GLN A 505 12.23 -3.72 4.23
CA GLN A 505 12.61 -4.56 3.10
C GLN A 505 13.81 -4.04 2.30
N SER A 506 14.06 -2.73 2.34
CA SER A 506 15.11 -2.03 1.58
C SER A 506 16.28 -1.53 2.42
N ARG A 507 16.22 -1.70 3.74
CA ARG A 507 17.36 -1.58 4.66
C ARG A 507 18.20 -2.84 4.60
#